data_AF-A0A7V0LTS1-F1
#
_entry.id   AF-A0A7V0LTS1-F1
#
_cell.length_a   1.000
_cell.length_b   1.000
_cell.length_c   1.000
_cell.angle_alpha   90.00
_cell.angle_beta   90.00
_cell.angle_gamma   90.00
#
_symmetry.space_group_name_H-M   'P 1'
#
loop_
_entity.id
_entity.type
_entity.pdbx_description
1 polymer ?
#
loop_
_entity_poly.entity_id
_entity_poly.type
_entity_poly.pdbx_seq_one_letter_code
_entity_poly.pdbx_strand_id
1 'polypeptide(L)'
;MARYTGPKCKLCRREGEKLFLKGDRCYTPKCAFERRRYPPGVHGPTSRRKLSIYGMQLREKQKVKRIYGVLEAQFKKYFELARKMPGNTGENLLTLLERRLDNVVYQLGFAESRAQARQFVRHGHIRVNGRKVDIPSYLVKEGDVISVKEKSRN
;
A
#
# COMPACT_ATOMS: atom_id res chain seq x y z
N MET A 1 -16.39 1.37 2.55
CA MET A 1 -15.12 0.97 3.22
C MET A 1 -14.22 2.18 3.36
N ALA A 2 -13.84 2.52 4.59
CA ALA A 2 -12.93 3.62 4.85
C ALA A 2 -11.53 3.36 4.28
N ARG A 3 -10.90 4.40 3.72
CA ARG A 3 -9.50 4.41 3.27
C ARG A 3 -8.98 5.84 3.30
N TYR A 4 -7.67 6.02 3.26
CA TYR A 4 -7.10 7.34 3.06
C TYR A 4 -7.36 7.84 1.63
N THR A 5 -8.13 8.93 1.51
CA THR A 5 -8.45 9.60 0.23
C THR A 5 -7.73 10.96 0.08
N GLY A 6 -6.99 11.38 1.11
CA GLY A 6 -6.32 12.68 1.12
C GLY A 6 -5.06 12.78 0.25
N PRO A 7 -4.31 13.88 0.39
CA PRO A 7 -3.11 14.16 -0.40
C PRO A 7 -1.98 13.12 -0.23
N LYS A 8 -1.87 12.18 -1.17
CA LYS A 8 -0.88 11.08 -1.11
C LYS A 8 0.59 11.55 -1.07
N CYS A 9 0.98 12.54 -1.86
CA CYS A 9 2.38 13.02 -1.88
C CYS A 9 2.80 13.71 -0.57
N LYS A 10 1.83 14.18 0.23
CA LYS A 10 2.08 14.70 1.59
C LYS A 10 2.64 13.58 2.48
N LEU A 11 2.18 12.35 2.28
CA LEU A 11 2.64 11.18 3.02
C LEU A 11 4.08 10.82 2.66
N CYS A 12 4.44 10.78 1.38
CA CYS A 12 5.83 10.52 0.94
C CYS A 12 6.79 11.54 1.56
N ARG A 13 6.43 12.84 1.51
CA ARG A 13 7.21 13.90 2.13
C ARG A 13 7.35 13.75 3.64
N ARG A 14 6.32 13.27 4.32
CA ARG A 14 6.36 13.05 5.78
C ARG A 14 7.24 11.87 6.18
N GLU A 15 7.23 10.80 5.38
CA GLU A 15 8.05 9.61 5.64
C GLU A 15 9.48 9.74 5.10
N GLY A 16 9.79 10.81 4.36
CA GLY A 16 11.14 11.08 3.89
C GLY A 16 11.58 10.19 2.70
N GLU A 17 10.65 9.46 2.09
CA GLU A 17 10.94 8.49 1.03
C GLU A 17 9.81 8.44 -0.02
N LYS A 18 10.13 7.99 -1.24
CA LYS A 18 9.14 7.74 -2.29
C LYS A 18 8.33 6.47 -2.00
N LEU A 19 7.04 6.64 -1.69
CA LEU A 19 6.12 5.52 -1.46
C LEU A 19 5.33 5.06 -2.70
N PHE A 20 5.61 5.63 -3.88
CA PHE A 20 4.98 5.26 -5.18
C PHE A 20 3.43 5.20 -5.22
N LEU A 21 2.76 6.06 -4.45
CA LEU A 21 1.29 6.00 -4.30
C LEU A 21 0.47 6.58 -5.48
N LYS A 22 1.13 7.15 -6.50
CA LYS A 22 0.50 7.85 -7.64
C LYS A 22 0.89 7.30 -9.02
N GLY A 23 1.44 6.09 -9.10
CA GLY A 23 1.84 5.49 -10.38
C GLY A 23 2.90 6.34 -11.09
N ASP A 24 2.70 6.55 -12.39
CA ASP A 24 3.68 7.16 -13.30
C ASP A 24 4.20 8.52 -12.84
N ARG A 25 3.33 9.34 -12.24
CA ARG A 25 3.71 10.65 -11.72
C ARG A 25 4.84 10.58 -10.69
N CYS A 26 5.00 9.47 -9.96
CA CYS A 26 6.08 9.29 -8.98
C CYS A 26 7.47 9.14 -9.61
N TYR A 27 7.55 8.75 -10.88
CA TYR A 27 8.80 8.64 -11.64
C TYR A 27 9.17 9.94 -12.37
N THR A 28 8.21 10.85 -12.56
CA THR A 28 8.45 12.15 -13.21
C THR A 28 9.03 13.20 -12.27
N PRO A 29 9.71 14.24 -12.81
CA PRO A 29 10.16 15.42 -12.05
C PRO A 29 9.03 16.23 -11.40
N LYS A 30 7.77 15.96 -11.80
CA LYS A 30 6.56 16.55 -11.21
C LYS A 30 6.21 15.93 -9.84
N CYS A 31 6.99 14.94 -9.37
CA CYS A 31 6.83 14.34 -8.07
C CYS A 31 7.11 15.37 -6.95
N ALA A 32 6.14 15.56 -6.05
CA ALA A 32 6.28 16.56 -4.99
C ALA A 32 7.40 16.24 -3.99
N PHE A 33 7.81 14.98 -3.90
CA PHE A 33 8.95 14.57 -3.07
C PHE A 33 10.26 15.08 -3.66
N GLU A 34 10.47 14.95 -4.97
CA GLU A 34 11.70 15.43 -5.61
C GLU A 34 11.84 16.94 -5.51
N ARG A 35 10.74 17.67 -5.74
CA ARG A 35 10.72 19.14 -5.64
C ARG A 35 10.85 19.64 -4.19
N ARG A 36 10.39 18.86 -3.20
CA ARG A 36 10.33 19.27 -1.78
C ARG A 36 10.62 18.08 -0.87
N ARG A 37 11.92 17.79 -0.70
CA ARG A 37 12.45 16.71 0.16
C ARG A 37 12.46 17.06 1.65
N TYR A 38 11.38 17.66 2.13
CA TYR A 38 11.20 18.01 3.54
C TYR A 38 9.76 17.73 3.98
N PRO A 39 9.54 17.45 5.28
CA PRO A 39 8.21 17.17 5.82
C PRO A 39 7.19 18.25 5.46
N PRO A 40 5.90 17.90 5.35
CA PRO A 40 4.85 18.88 5.12
C PRO A 40 4.60 19.74 6.36
N GLY A 41 4.13 20.98 6.14
CA GLY A 41 3.82 21.96 7.19
C GLY A 41 4.77 23.17 7.15
N VAL A 42 4.42 24.24 7.88
CA VAL A 42 5.17 25.50 7.93
C VAL A 42 6.60 25.26 8.43
N HIS A 43 6.75 24.50 9.51
CA HIS A 43 8.07 24.15 10.06
C HIS A 43 8.79 23.03 9.30
N GLY A 44 8.22 22.51 8.22
CA GLY A 44 8.79 21.39 7.46
C GLY A 44 10.25 21.60 7.04
N PRO A 45 10.61 22.74 6.41
CA PRO A 45 11.99 23.01 5.99
C PRO A 45 12.99 23.08 7.14
N THR A 46 12.56 23.61 8.29
CA THR A 46 13.44 23.91 9.44
C THR A 46 13.44 22.77 10.48
N SER A 47 12.53 21.81 10.37
CA SER A 47 12.38 20.72 11.35
C SER A 47 13.53 19.72 11.24
N ARG A 48 14.50 19.82 12.15
CA ARG A 48 15.63 18.88 12.29
C ARG A 48 15.65 18.21 13.67
N ARG A 49 14.49 17.74 14.16
CA ARG A 49 14.42 17.07 15.47
C ARG A 49 14.89 15.62 15.36
N LYS A 50 15.84 15.22 16.22
CA LYS A 50 16.21 13.81 16.42
C LYS A 50 14.98 13.04 16.89
N LEU A 51 14.67 11.93 16.22
CA LEU A 51 13.55 11.08 16.62
C LEU A 51 13.93 10.24 17.83
N SER A 52 12.98 10.04 18.74
CA SER A 52 13.08 9.03 19.79
C SER A 52 12.96 7.62 19.18
N ILE A 53 13.33 6.59 19.94
CA ILE A 53 13.18 5.18 19.54
C ILE A 53 11.72 4.88 19.17
N TYR A 54 10.78 5.31 20.00
CA TYR A 54 9.34 5.20 19.70
C TYR A 54 8.98 5.94 18.39
N GLY A 55 9.52 7.16 18.20
CA GLY A 55 9.29 7.93 16.99
C GLY A 55 9.77 7.21 15.73
N MET A 56 10.93 6.56 15.79
CA MET A 56 11.49 5.76 14.71
C MET A 56 10.61 4.55 14.39
N GLN A 57 10.25 3.75 15.39
CA GLN A 57 9.36 2.59 15.22
C GLN A 57 7.98 2.98 14.68
N LEU A 58 7.41 4.08 15.18
CA LEU A 58 6.14 4.61 14.71
C LEU A 58 6.24 4.99 13.22
N ARG A 59 7.35 5.62 12.79
CA ARG A 59 7.55 6.00 11.38
C ARG A 59 7.64 4.78 10.48
N GLU A 60 8.42 3.77 10.85
CA GLU A 60 8.51 2.54 10.05
C GLU A 60 7.15 1.83 9.94
N LYS A 61 6.40 1.72 11.04
CA LYS A 61 5.02 1.21 11.00
C LYS A 61 4.13 2.03 10.05
N GLN A 62 4.18 3.36 10.16
CA GLN A 62 3.37 4.24 9.30
C GLN A 62 3.78 4.12 7.83
N LYS A 63 5.07 3.96 7.53
CA LYS A 63 5.60 3.76 6.18
C LYS A 63 4.99 2.52 5.54
N VAL A 64 5.16 1.35 6.17
CA VAL A 64 4.61 0.08 5.67
C VAL A 64 3.10 0.17 5.49
N LYS A 65 2.37 0.64 6.51
CA LYS A 65 0.91 0.81 6.43
C LYS A 65 0.48 1.66 5.23
N ARG A 66 1.20 2.75 4.95
CA ARG A 66 0.88 3.68 3.85
C ARG A 66 1.24 3.12 2.49
N ILE A 67 2.33 2.36 2.36
CA ILE A 67 2.71 1.68 1.12
C ILE A 67 1.54 0.78 0.66
N TYR A 68 1.06 -0.10 1.55
CA TYR A 68 -0.04 -1.01 1.24
C TYR A 68 -1.44 -0.34 1.32
N GLY A 69 -1.53 0.90 1.78
CA GLY A 69 -2.79 1.65 1.84
C GLY A 69 -3.84 1.06 2.77
N VAL A 70 -3.43 0.31 3.81
CA VAL A 70 -4.34 -0.34 4.76
C VAL A 70 -4.65 0.56 5.97
N LEU A 71 -5.79 0.32 6.62
CA LEU A 71 -6.15 1.00 7.86
C LEU A 71 -5.36 0.45 9.05
N GLU A 72 -5.20 1.25 10.11
CA GLU A 72 -4.44 0.87 11.31
C GLU A 72 -4.99 -0.40 11.98
N ALA A 73 -6.32 -0.50 12.11
CA ALA A 73 -6.97 -1.68 12.68
C ALA A 73 -6.73 -2.94 11.83
N GLN A 74 -6.74 -2.80 10.50
CA GLN A 74 -6.47 -3.92 9.59
C GLN A 74 -4.99 -4.33 9.63
N PHE A 75 -4.08 -3.35 9.67
CA PHE A 75 -2.65 -3.58 9.82
C PHE A 75 -2.32 -4.31 11.13
N LYS A 76 -2.93 -3.88 12.24
CA LYS A 76 -2.80 -4.57 13.54
C LYS A 76 -3.24 -6.02 13.46
N LYS A 77 -4.38 -6.32 12.80
CA LYS A 77 -4.83 -7.70 12.59
C LYS A 77 -3.82 -8.54 11.81
N TYR A 78 -3.22 -8.00 10.75
CA TYR A 78 -2.17 -8.71 10.01
C TYR A 78 -0.92 -8.96 10.84
N PHE A 79 -0.53 -8.00 11.68
CA PHE A 79 0.59 -8.19 12.61
C PHE A 79 0.32 -9.30 13.63
N GLU A 80 -0.88 -9.33 14.22
CA GLU A 80 -1.26 -10.40 15.15
C GLU A 80 -1.30 -11.78 14.47
N LEU A 81 -1.74 -11.84 13.21
CA LEU A 81 -1.69 -13.07 12.41
C LEU A 81 -0.24 -13.48 12.13
N ALA A 82 0.60 -12.55 11.69
CA ALA A 82 2.01 -12.79 11.41
C ALA A 82 2.79 -13.29 12.64
N ARG A 83 2.44 -12.78 13.83
CA ARG A 83 3.04 -13.18 15.10
C ARG A 83 2.70 -14.62 15.50
N LYS A 84 1.53 -15.12 15.08
CA LYS A 84 1.09 -16.50 15.34
C LYS A 84 1.63 -17.51 14.33
N MET A 85 2.13 -17.03 13.18
CA MET A 85 2.73 -17.88 12.16
C MET A 85 4.15 -18.29 12.58
N PRO A 86 4.59 -19.52 12.28
CA PRO A 86 5.98 -19.91 12.51
C PRO A 86 6.95 -19.07 11.66
N GLY A 87 8.18 -18.91 12.14
CA GLY A 87 9.22 -18.14 11.46
C GLY A 87 9.30 -16.67 11.87
N ASN A 88 9.97 -15.86 11.04
CA ASN A 88 10.21 -14.44 11.33
C ASN A 88 8.91 -13.62 11.18
N THR A 89 8.46 -12.99 12.25
CA THR A 89 7.22 -12.18 12.27
C THR A 89 7.25 -11.03 11.26
N GLY A 90 8.42 -10.41 11.04
CA GLY A 90 8.55 -9.30 10.08
C GLY A 90 8.33 -9.74 8.64
N GLU A 91 8.95 -10.85 8.26
CA GLU A 91 8.77 -11.47 6.94
C GLU A 91 7.34 -11.95 6.74
N ASN A 92 6.76 -12.63 7.75
CA ASN A 92 5.37 -13.07 7.73
C ASN A 92 4.39 -11.91 7.52
N LEU A 93 4.63 -10.76 8.18
CA LEU A 93 3.80 -9.56 7.98
C LEU A 93 3.88 -9.05 6.54
N LEU A 94 5.09 -8.97 5.97
CA LEU A 94 5.28 -8.52 4.59
C LEU A 94 4.63 -9.49 3.60
N THR A 95 4.81 -10.79 3.80
CA THR A 95 4.16 -11.83 3.00
C THR A 95 2.64 -11.72 3.04
N LEU A 96 2.03 -11.50 4.22
CA LEU A 96 0.59 -11.31 4.33
C LEU A 96 0.09 -10.04 3.61
N LEU A 97 0.88 -8.96 3.63
CA LEU A 97 0.55 -7.71 2.95
C LEU A 97 0.72 -7.82 1.43
N GLU A 98 1.76 -8.50 0.96
CA GLU A 98 2.02 -8.72 -0.47
C GLU A 98 0.96 -9.65 -1.10
N ARG A 99 0.48 -10.66 -0.36
CA ARG A 99 -0.55 -11.62 -0.80
C ARG A 99 -1.97 -11.06 -0.92
N ARG A 100 -2.20 -9.80 -0.53
CA ARG A 100 -3.54 -9.19 -0.67
C ARG A 100 -3.89 -9.02 -2.15
N LEU A 101 -5.12 -9.36 -2.54
CA LEU A 101 -5.56 -9.27 -3.94
C LEU A 101 -5.38 -7.87 -4.53
N ASP A 102 -5.67 -6.80 -3.79
CA ASP A 102 -5.42 -5.44 -4.29
C ASP A 102 -3.93 -5.13 -4.52
N ASN A 103 -3.05 -5.72 -3.74
CA ASN A 103 -1.62 -5.59 -3.94
C ASN A 103 -1.12 -6.47 -5.10
N VAL A 104 -1.58 -7.72 -5.19
CA VAL A 104 -1.20 -8.63 -6.30
C VAL A 104 -1.65 -8.06 -7.64
N VAL A 105 -2.86 -7.49 -7.74
CA VAL A 105 -3.34 -6.82 -8.96
C VAL A 105 -2.45 -5.63 -9.34
N TYR A 106 -1.91 -4.90 -8.36
CA TYR A 106 -0.92 -3.85 -8.61
C TYR A 106 0.43 -4.42 -9.07
N GLN A 107 0.92 -5.49 -8.43
CA GLN A 107 2.20 -6.13 -8.81
C GLN A 107 2.15 -6.76 -10.20
N LEU A 108 0.99 -7.28 -10.61
CA LEU A 108 0.74 -7.79 -11.97
C LEU A 108 0.67 -6.68 -13.03
N GLY A 109 0.75 -5.41 -12.65
CA GLY A 109 0.70 -4.28 -13.57
C GLY A 109 -0.69 -3.96 -14.13
N PHE A 110 -1.75 -4.59 -13.62
CA PHE A 110 -3.13 -4.30 -14.07
C PHE A 110 -3.61 -2.92 -13.64
N ALA A 111 -2.91 -2.28 -12.70
CA ALA A 111 -3.20 -0.93 -12.26
C ALA A 111 -1.90 -0.18 -11.91
N GLU A 112 -1.85 1.11 -12.22
CA GLU A 112 -0.70 1.99 -11.97
C GLU A 112 -0.48 2.28 -10.48
N SER A 113 -1.49 2.10 -9.64
CA SER A 113 -1.35 2.29 -8.19
C SER A 113 -2.20 1.33 -7.39
N ARG A 114 -1.76 1.00 -6.17
CA ARG A 114 -2.52 0.16 -5.22
C ARG A 114 -3.94 0.67 -4.95
N ALA A 115 -4.14 1.99 -4.96
CA ALA A 115 -5.46 2.59 -4.79
C ALA A 115 -6.38 2.33 -6.00
N GLN A 116 -5.83 2.33 -7.22
CA GLN A 116 -6.55 2.00 -8.45
C GLN A 116 -6.82 0.49 -8.52
N ALA A 117 -5.82 -0.35 -8.19
CA ALA A 117 -5.98 -1.80 -8.10
C ALA A 117 -7.14 -2.18 -7.14
N ARG A 118 -7.19 -1.54 -5.97
CA ARG A 118 -8.29 -1.71 -5.02
C ARG A 118 -9.65 -1.36 -5.63
N GLN A 119 -9.72 -0.30 -6.42
CA GLN A 119 -10.96 0.09 -7.10
C GLN A 119 -11.36 -0.96 -8.13
N PHE A 120 -10.41 -1.48 -8.92
CA PHE A 120 -10.66 -2.51 -9.91
C PHE A 120 -11.19 -3.81 -9.30
N VAL A 121 -10.59 -4.23 -8.18
CA VAL A 121 -11.11 -5.36 -7.40
C VAL A 121 -12.54 -5.06 -6.94
N ARG A 122 -12.79 -3.94 -6.26
CA ARG A 122 -14.14 -3.62 -5.73
C ARG A 122 -15.21 -3.50 -6.80
N HIS A 123 -14.86 -3.05 -8.00
CA HIS A 123 -15.79 -2.94 -9.11
C HIS A 123 -16.03 -4.29 -9.81
N GLY A 124 -15.33 -5.35 -9.41
CA GLY A 124 -15.51 -6.70 -9.95
C GLY A 124 -14.86 -6.91 -11.31
N HIS A 125 -13.80 -6.14 -11.62
CA HIS A 125 -13.01 -6.35 -12.84
C HIS A 125 -12.05 -7.52 -12.71
N ILE A 126 -11.81 -8.01 -11.49
CA ILE A 126 -10.85 -9.09 -11.20
C ILE A 126 -11.59 -10.40 -10.89
N ARG A 127 -11.03 -11.49 -11.43
CA ARG A 127 -11.44 -12.86 -11.15
C ARG A 127 -10.27 -13.65 -10.56
N VAL A 128 -10.58 -14.55 -9.63
CA VAL A 128 -9.64 -15.52 -9.08
C VAL A 128 -10.20 -16.91 -9.36
N ASN A 129 -9.45 -17.76 -10.06
CA ASN A 129 -9.87 -19.09 -10.48
C ASN A 129 -11.24 -19.06 -11.22
N GLY A 130 -11.41 -18.07 -12.12
CA GLY A 130 -12.62 -17.88 -12.92
C GLY A 130 -13.81 -17.22 -12.19
N ARG A 131 -13.77 -17.09 -10.86
CA ARG A 131 -14.85 -16.50 -10.06
C ARG A 131 -14.61 -15.02 -9.78
N LYS A 132 -15.67 -14.20 -9.77
CA LYS A 132 -15.59 -12.78 -9.39
C LYS A 132 -15.19 -12.68 -7.92
N VAL A 133 -14.13 -11.91 -7.63
CA VAL A 133 -13.73 -11.57 -6.26
C VAL A 133 -13.61 -10.05 -6.16
N ASP A 134 -14.46 -9.43 -5.34
CA ASP A 134 -14.52 -7.98 -5.16
C ASP A 134 -14.05 -7.50 -3.78
N ILE A 135 -13.38 -8.39 -3.04
CA ILE A 135 -12.81 -8.15 -1.71
C ILE A 135 -11.31 -7.86 -1.84
N PRO A 136 -10.85 -6.61 -1.66
CA PRO A 136 -9.44 -6.25 -1.77
C PRO A 136 -8.52 -6.97 -0.79
N SER A 137 -9.05 -7.36 0.37
CA SER A 137 -8.32 -8.05 1.43
C SER A 137 -8.29 -9.57 1.27
N TYR A 138 -8.79 -10.11 0.16
CA TYR A 138 -8.65 -11.52 -0.17
C TYR A 138 -7.15 -11.89 -0.18
N LEU A 139 -6.79 -12.97 0.52
CA LEU A 139 -5.41 -13.44 0.56
C LEU A 139 -5.23 -14.51 -0.51
N VAL A 140 -4.48 -14.14 -1.55
CA VAL A 140 -4.11 -15.02 -2.65
C VAL A 140 -3.25 -16.15 -2.13
N LYS A 141 -3.49 -17.36 -2.61
CA LYS A 141 -2.70 -18.56 -2.33
C LYS A 141 -1.85 -18.91 -3.54
N GLU A 142 -0.83 -19.71 -3.29
CA GLU A 142 -0.05 -20.33 -4.36
C GLU A 142 -0.99 -21.15 -5.25
N GLY A 143 -0.76 -21.08 -6.57
CA GLY A 143 -1.60 -21.72 -7.57
C GLY A 143 -2.87 -20.96 -7.97
N ASP A 144 -3.22 -19.85 -7.30
CA ASP A 144 -4.37 -19.05 -7.71
C ASP A 144 -4.12 -18.33 -9.05
N VAL A 145 -5.05 -18.50 -9.99
CA VAL A 145 -5.03 -17.84 -11.30
C VAL A 145 -5.85 -16.56 -11.24
N ILE A 146 -5.17 -15.41 -11.41
CA ILE A 146 -5.79 -14.09 -11.38
C ILE A 146 -5.99 -13.59 -12.82
N SER A 147 -7.22 -13.22 -13.17
CA SER A 147 -7.55 -12.74 -14.51
C SER A 147 -8.49 -11.53 -14.49
N VAL A 148 -8.46 -10.74 -15.56
CA VAL A 148 -9.39 -9.63 -15.77
C VAL A 148 -10.66 -10.14 -16.43
N LYS A 149 -11.82 -9.71 -15.94
CA LYS A 149 -13.14 -9.95 -16.52
C LYS A 149 -13.15 -9.52 -18.00
N GLU A 150 -13.58 -10.40 -18.89
CA GLU A 150 -13.58 -10.17 -20.35
C GLU A 150 -14.25 -8.84 -20.76
N LYS A 151 -15.44 -8.57 -20.22
CA LYS A 151 -16.18 -7.30 -20.44
C LYS A 151 -15.47 -6.03 -19.94
N SER A 152 -14.32 -6.16 -19.29
CA SER A 152 -13.53 -5.03 -18.77
C SER A 152 -12.19 -4.88 -19.49
N ARG A 153 -11.95 -5.68 -20.53
CA ARG A 153 -10.79 -5.56 -21.42
C ARG A 153 -11.02 -4.61 -22.60
N ASN A 154 -12.30 -4.33 -22.92
CA ASN A 154 -12.74 -3.50 -24.03
C ASN A 154 -13.41 -2.24 -23.51
#